data_AF-A0A0G1M622-F1
#
_entry.id   AF-A0A0G1M622-F1
#
_cell.length_a   1.000
_cell.length_b   1.000
_cell.length_c   1.000
_cell.angle_alpha   90.00
_cell.angle_beta   90.00
_cell.angle_gamma   90.00
#
_symmetry.space_group_name_H-M   'P 1'
#
loop_
_entity.id
_entity.type
_entity.pdbx_description
1 polymer ?
#
loop_
_entity_poly.entity_id
_entity_poly.type
_entity_poly.pdbx_seq_one_letter_code
_entity_poly.pdbx_strand_id
1 'polypeptide(L)'
;MGKAKQLEKNLRLSEKLAEYIVSNPVATKNIPSGASFVVFSAEDEKLNKLNKDLVNSLKREGKKVIKATEKKNKKQPWIFSPAI
;
A
#
# COMPACT_ATOMS: atom_id res chain seq x y z
N MET A 1 -15.35 9.41 2.85
CA MET A 1 -15.00 8.66 4.08
C MET A 1 -14.22 9.65 4.92
N GLY A 2 -14.45 9.75 6.23
CA GLY A 2 -13.70 10.69 7.07
C GLY A 2 -12.25 10.26 7.26
N LYS A 3 -11.36 11.21 7.61
CA LYS A 3 -9.92 10.96 7.81
C LYS A 3 -9.65 9.87 8.87
N ALA A 4 -10.36 9.88 9.99
CA ALA A 4 -10.19 8.88 11.05
C ALA A 4 -10.48 7.45 10.55
N LYS A 5 -11.57 7.27 9.78
CA LYS A 5 -11.93 5.96 9.21
C LYS A 5 -10.96 5.52 8.10
N GLN A 6 -10.42 6.46 7.33
CA GLN A 6 -9.35 6.15 6.36
C GLN A 6 -8.09 5.67 7.08
N LEU A 7 -7.67 6.37 8.14
CA LEU A 7 -6.52 6.01 8.96
C LEU A 7 -6.67 4.60 9.54
N GLU A 8 -7.79 4.33 10.19
CA GLU A 8 -8.07 3.02 10.79
C GLU A 8 -7.95 1.88 9.75
N LYS A 9 -8.56 2.05 8.57
CA LYS A 9 -8.48 1.04 7.51
C LYS A 9 -7.07 0.87 6.95
N ASN A 10 -6.34 1.97 6.79
CA ASN A 10 -4.94 1.93 6.34
C ASN A 10 -4.06 1.22 7.36
N LEU A 11 -4.22 1.47 8.67
CA LEU A 11 -3.47 0.78 9.71
C LEU A 11 -3.68 -0.74 9.65
N ARG A 12 -4.92 -1.20 9.55
CA ARG A 12 -5.23 -2.65 9.43
C ARG A 12 -4.64 -3.28 8.16
N LEU A 13 -4.68 -2.58 7.02
CA LEU A 13 -4.07 -3.08 5.77
C LEU A 13 -2.54 -3.07 5.84
N SER A 14 -1.95 -2.06 6.49
CA SER A 14 -0.51 -1.98 6.70
C SER A 14 0.01 -3.07 7.63
N GLU A 15 -0.75 -3.45 8.65
CA GLU A 15 -0.44 -4.59 9.52
C GLU A 15 -0.36 -5.90 8.71
N LYS A 16 -1.41 -6.21 7.94
CA LYS A 16 -1.42 -7.37 7.01
C LYS A 16 -0.26 -7.35 6.01
N LEU A 17 0.08 -6.16 5.50
CA LEU A 17 1.19 -6.01 4.58
C LEU A 17 2.53 -6.30 5.27
N ALA A 18 2.73 -5.80 6.49
CA ALA A 18 3.93 -6.03 7.26
C ALA A 18 4.12 -7.53 7.57
N GLU A 19 3.08 -8.23 7.99
CA GLU A 19 3.09 -9.69 8.21
C GLU A 19 3.51 -10.45 6.94
N TYR A 20 2.95 -10.06 5.79
CA TYR A 20 3.30 -10.67 4.51
C TYR A 20 4.77 -10.44 4.15
N ILE A 21 5.29 -9.22 4.32
CA ILE A 21 6.68 -8.86 4.00
C ILE A 21 7.65 -9.63 4.90
N VAL A 22 7.37 -9.70 6.21
CA VAL A 22 8.19 -10.47 7.16
C VAL A 22 8.23 -11.96 6.78
N SER A 23 7.09 -12.52 6.34
CA SER A 23 6.99 -13.91 5.92
C SER A 23 7.55 -14.18 4.51
N ASN A 24 7.72 -13.14 3.69
CA ASN A 24 8.13 -13.24 2.29
C ASN A 24 9.15 -12.13 1.93
N PRO A 25 10.36 -12.13 2.52
CA PRO A 25 11.31 -11.02 2.37
C PRO A 25 11.68 -10.75 0.90
N VAL A 26 11.74 -11.80 0.07
CA VAL A 26 12.03 -11.72 -1.37
C VAL A 26 11.01 -10.84 -2.13
N ALA A 27 9.77 -10.72 -1.64
CA ALA A 27 8.73 -9.92 -2.26
C ALA A 27 9.08 -8.42 -2.32
N THR A 28 10.03 -7.98 -1.49
CA THR A 28 10.48 -6.58 -1.41
C THR A 28 11.87 -6.34 -2.00
N LYS A 29 12.52 -7.36 -2.58
CA LYS A 29 13.91 -7.31 -3.06
C LYS A 29 14.20 -6.15 -4.02
N ASN A 30 13.23 -5.76 -4.85
CA ASN A 30 13.37 -4.70 -5.85
C ASN A 30 12.79 -3.36 -5.40
N ILE A 31 12.40 -3.21 -4.13
CA ILE A 31 11.82 -1.98 -3.60
C ILE A 31 12.95 -1.03 -3.21
N PRO A 32 12.97 0.22 -3.72
CA PRO A 32 14.00 1.19 -3.34
C PRO A 32 14.00 1.46 -1.83
N SER A 33 15.21 1.56 -1.25
CA SER A 33 15.36 2.00 0.14
C SER A 33 14.75 3.39 0.34
N GLY A 34 14.10 3.58 1.48
CA GLY A 34 13.39 4.82 1.84
C GLY A 34 12.06 5.03 1.11
N ALA A 35 11.56 4.05 0.34
CA ALA A 35 10.26 4.18 -0.30
C ALA A 35 9.10 4.14 0.70
N SER A 36 8.11 5.01 0.49
CA SER A 36 6.86 5.01 1.24
C SER A 36 5.87 4.03 0.61
N PHE A 37 5.25 3.18 1.42
CA PHE A 37 4.18 2.30 0.97
C PHE A 37 2.82 2.98 1.12
N VAL A 38 1.99 2.84 0.08
CA VAL A 38 0.55 3.15 0.18
C VAL A 38 -0.23 1.89 -0.15
N VAL A 39 -1.05 1.46 0.81
CA VAL A 39 -1.87 0.25 0.71
C VAL A 39 -3.12 0.47 -0.12
N PHE A 40 -3.51 -0.53 -0.91
CA PHE A 40 -4.75 -0.57 -1.68
C PHE A 40 -5.47 -1.88 -1.36
N SER A 41 -6.74 -1.80 -1.02
CA SER A 41 -7.57 -2.96 -0.69
C SER A 41 -8.07 -3.66 -1.95
N ALA A 42 -8.24 -4.98 -1.89
CA ALA A 42 -8.90 -5.74 -2.94
C ALA A 42 -10.42 -5.48 -3.02
N GLU A 43 -11.01 -4.86 -1.99
CA GLU A 43 -12.47 -4.78 -1.81
C GLU A 43 -12.99 -3.38 -1.49
N ASP A 44 -12.13 -2.46 -1.02
CA ASP A 44 -12.56 -1.10 -0.65
C ASP A 44 -12.15 -0.03 -1.68
N GLU A 45 -13.00 0.14 -2.70
CA GLU A 45 -12.79 1.15 -3.75
C GLU A 45 -12.76 2.60 -3.21
N LYS A 46 -13.54 2.87 -2.16
CA LYS A 46 -13.63 4.21 -1.57
C LYS A 46 -12.34 4.58 -0.84
N LEU A 47 -11.75 3.62 -0.14
CA LEU A 47 -10.40 3.75 0.43
C LEU A 47 -9.36 3.92 -0.67
N ASN A 48 -9.42 3.08 -1.70
CA ASN A 48 -8.48 3.12 -2.83
C ASN A 48 -8.46 4.48 -3.54
N LYS A 49 -9.63 5.12 -3.71
CA LYS A 49 -9.71 6.48 -4.27
C LYS A 49 -8.96 7.49 -3.40
N LEU A 50 -9.18 7.48 -2.08
CA LEU A 50 -8.48 8.37 -1.15
C LEU A 50 -6.98 8.10 -1.08
N ASN A 51 -6.58 6.83 -1.15
CA ASN A 51 -5.17 6.44 -1.15
C ASN A 51 -4.49 6.80 -2.48
N LYS A 52 -5.21 6.84 -3.60
CA LYS A 52 -4.71 7.41 -4.86
C LYS A 52 -4.38 8.89 -4.72
N ASP A 53 -5.24 9.65 -4.04
CA ASP A 53 -4.98 11.07 -3.76
C ASP A 53 -3.78 11.25 -2.83
N LEU A 54 -3.63 10.37 -1.82
CA LEU A 54 -2.45 10.33 -0.94
C LEU A 54 -1.16 10.05 -1.73
N VAL A 55 -1.16 9.07 -2.65
CA VAL A 55 -0.02 8.79 -3.54
C VAL A 55 0.40 10.07 -4.28
N ASN A 56 -0.56 10.79 -4.86
CA ASN A 56 -0.28 12.02 -5.59
C ASN A 56 0.32 13.11 -4.69
N SER A 57 -0.13 13.23 -3.43
CA SER A 57 0.46 14.17 -2.46
C SER A 57 1.92 13.81 -2.16
N LEU A 58 2.19 12.54 -1.83
CA LEU A 58 3.54 12.08 -1.50
C LEU A 58 4.51 12.24 -2.68
N LYS A 59 4.03 12.03 -3.92
CA LYS A 59 4.82 12.30 -5.12
C LYS A 59 5.20 13.78 -5.26
N ARG A 60 4.25 14.70 -4.99
CA ARG A 60 4.54 16.15 -4.98
C ARG A 60 5.53 16.55 -3.89
N GLU A 61 5.58 15.81 -2.79
CA GLU A 61 6.60 15.94 -1.73
C GLU A 61 7.96 15.31 -2.10
N GLY A 62 8.12 14.78 -3.32
CA GLY A 62 9.37 14.16 -3.78
C GLY A 62 9.63 12.75 -3.22
N LYS A 63 8.64 12.12 -2.59
CA LYS A 63 8.80 10.78 -2.02
C LYS A 63 8.75 9.72 -3.11
N LYS A 64 9.60 8.70 -2.98
CA LYS A 64 9.48 7.44 -3.73
C LYS A 64 8.30 6.67 -3.16
N VAL A 65 7.29 6.37 -3.97
CA VAL A 65 6.06 5.72 -3.50
C VAL A 65 5.88 4.36 -4.17
N ILE A 66 5.62 3.33 -3.36
CA ILE A 66 5.20 2.01 -3.80
C ILE A 66 3.73 1.81 -3.48
N LYS A 67 2.94 1.45 -4.48
CA LYS A 67 1.57 0.97 -4.29
C LYS A 67 1.63 -0.51 -3.90
N ALA A 68 1.17 -0.83 -2.70
CA ALA A 68 0.99 -2.21 -2.25
C ALA A 68 -0.49 -2.57 -2.38
N THR A 69 -0.82 -3.37 -3.39
CA THR A 69 -2.22 -3.72 -3.71
C THR A 69 -2.55 -5.12 -3.23
N GLU A 70 -3.49 -5.22 -2.31
CA GLU A 70 -4.08 -6.48 -1.85
C GLU A 70 -4.80 -7.16 -3.03
N LYS A 71 -4.69 -8.49 -3.12
CA LYS A 71 -5.34 -9.34 -4.11
C LYS A 71 -6.15 -10.41 -3.40
N LYS A 72 -7.23 -10.86 -4.06
CA LYS A 72 -8.03 -12.01 -3.61
C LYS A 72 -7.29 -13.35 -3.74
N ASN A 73 -6.10 -13.38 -4.34
CA ASN A 73 -5.28 -14.58 -4.49
C ASN A 73 -4.49 -14.87 -3.21
N LYS A 74 -4.82 -15.98 -2.53
CA LYS A 74 -4.15 -16.38 -1.28
C LYS A 74 -2.66 -16.72 -1.44
N LYS A 75 -2.20 -17.14 -2.62
CA LYS A 75 -0.78 -17.48 -2.87
C LYS A 75 0.09 -16.24 -3.09
N GLN A 76 -0.49 -15.18 -3.64
CA GLN A 76 0.16 -13.90 -3.85
C GLN A 76 -0.81 -12.78 -3.47
N PRO A 77 -0.99 -12.56 -2.16
CA PRO A 77 -2.00 -11.63 -1.65
C PRO A 77 -1.62 -10.17 -1.87
N TRP A 78 -0.39 -9.86 -2.29
CA TRP A 78 0.08 -8.50 -2.52
C TRP A 78 0.84 -8.35 -3.83
N ILE A 79 0.58 -7.24 -4.53
CA ILE A 79 1.37 -6.78 -5.67
C ILE A 79 1.97 -5.42 -5.34
N PHE A 80 3.27 -5.28 -5.59
CA PHE A 80 3.99 -4.03 -5.47
C PHE A 80 4.22 -3.40 -6.84
N SER A 81 3.89 -2.12 -6.99
CA SER A 81 4.23 -1.35 -8.19
C SER A 81 4.70 0.06 -7.83
N PRO A 82 5.72 0.59 -8.51
CA PRO A 82 6.08 1.99 -8.37
C PRO A 82 4.92 2.90 -8.76
N ALA A 83 4.68 3.95 -7.98
CA ALA A 83 3.81 5.04 -8.39
C ALA A 83 4.58 6.01 -9.29
N ILE A 84 4.82 5.61 -10.53
CA ILE A 84 5.42 6.45 -11.58
C ILE A 84 4.54 7.67 -11.85
#